data_AF-A0A7V4W998-F1
#
_entry.id   AF-A0A7V4W998-F1
#
_cell.length_a   1.000
_cell.length_b   1.000
_cell.length_c   1.000
_cell.angle_alpha   90.00
_cell.angle_beta   90.00
_cell.angle_gamma   90.00
#
_symmetry.space_group_name_H-M   'P 1'
#
loop_
_entity.id
_entity.type
_entity.pdbx_description
1 polymer ?
#
loop_
_entity_poly.entity_id
_entity_poly.type
_entity_poly.pdbx_seq_one_letter_code
_entity_poly.pdbx_strand_id
1 'polypeptide(L)'
;MHRYFHDYVGSWLNELGPHIIDLPYWAMEPGEPISVSASGGRFVADDISDIPDTMTVLWEYPGFTMNWIHTSCNSYNFGFGGPPDCGRRLGVMFHGTQGTLMSDYFWHQVVSEGDRLKDFQPPAESIPPSPGHEREFLDAVKTRKQPSCSFEYHVPLAITLNLGQIAFDTGRKIRWDSKAGRAIGDREVERALQPNYRKPWKLPA
;
A
#
# COMPACT_ATOMS: atom_id res chain seq x y z
N MET A 1 -13.64 16.55 0.66
CA MET A 1 -14.70 16.05 1.56
C MET A 1 -15.04 14.59 1.28
N HIS A 2 -15.04 14.09 0.04
CA HIS A 2 -15.32 12.67 -0.28
C HIS A 2 -14.38 11.63 0.38
N ARG A 3 -13.12 12.01 0.67
CA ARG A 3 -12.08 11.11 1.21
C ARG A 3 -12.33 10.56 2.62
N TYR A 4 -13.37 11.01 3.29
CA TYR A 4 -13.75 10.58 4.64
C TYR A 4 -14.96 9.67 4.66
N PHE A 5 -15.45 9.26 3.48
CA PHE A 5 -16.66 8.48 3.33
C PHE A 5 -16.37 7.14 2.64
N HIS A 6 -16.80 6.04 3.25
CA HIS A 6 -16.52 4.66 2.87
C HIS A 6 -16.99 4.38 1.44
N ASP A 7 -18.17 4.89 1.06
CA ASP A 7 -18.72 4.76 -0.29
C ASP A 7 -17.81 5.31 -1.41
N TYR A 8 -16.85 6.19 -1.09
CA TYR A 8 -15.96 6.82 -2.06
C TYR A 8 -14.53 6.29 -2.03
N VAL A 9 -14.01 5.94 -0.85
CA VAL A 9 -12.61 5.51 -0.69
C VAL A 9 -12.45 4.17 0.03
N GLY A 10 -13.47 3.67 0.72
CA GLY A 10 -13.38 2.55 1.67
C GLY A 10 -12.63 2.92 2.95
N SER A 11 -11.39 3.39 2.83
CA SER A 11 -10.61 3.94 3.94
C SER A 11 -9.38 4.72 3.44
N TRP A 12 -8.60 5.25 4.39
CA TRP A 12 -7.29 5.82 4.10
C TRP A 12 -6.30 4.84 3.45
N LEU A 13 -6.53 3.52 3.55
CA LEU A 13 -5.72 2.51 2.85
C LEU A 13 -5.79 2.70 1.34
N ASN A 14 -6.98 2.85 0.75
CA ASN A 14 -7.08 3.00 -0.70
C ASN A 14 -6.76 4.42 -1.17
N GLU A 15 -6.92 5.42 -0.29
CA GLU A 15 -6.60 6.82 -0.58
C GLU A 15 -5.08 7.07 -0.57
N LEU A 16 -4.34 6.57 0.43
CA LEU A 16 -2.90 6.82 0.59
C LEU A 16 -2.02 5.62 0.26
N GLY A 17 -2.56 4.40 0.32
CA GLY A 17 -1.82 3.18 0.01
C GLY A 17 -1.13 3.21 -1.35
N PRO A 18 -1.78 3.64 -2.46
CA PRO A 18 -1.11 3.75 -3.76
C PRO A 18 0.09 4.68 -3.76
N HIS A 19 0.13 5.67 -2.86
CA HIS A 19 1.24 6.63 -2.75
C HIS A 19 2.38 6.17 -1.85
N ILE A 20 2.19 5.12 -1.05
CA ILE A 20 3.15 4.72 -0.01
C ILE A 20 3.64 3.29 -0.26
N ILE A 21 2.72 2.38 -0.58
CA ILE A 21 2.99 0.98 -0.90
C ILE A 21 3.63 0.83 -2.29
N ASP A 22 3.60 1.88 -3.12
CA ASP A 22 4.36 1.90 -4.38
C ASP A 22 5.87 1.66 -4.17
N LEU A 23 6.47 2.23 -3.12
CA LEU A 23 7.90 2.05 -2.80
C LEU A 23 8.29 0.57 -2.61
N PRO A 24 7.64 -0.22 -1.72
CA PRO A 24 7.95 -1.64 -1.61
C PRO A 24 7.59 -2.43 -2.88
N TYR A 25 6.62 -2.00 -3.68
CA TYR A 25 6.32 -2.64 -4.96
C TYR A 25 7.42 -2.44 -6.00
N TRP A 26 7.98 -1.23 -6.10
CA TRP A 26 9.18 -0.96 -6.91
C TRP A 26 10.40 -1.71 -6.39
N ALA A 27 10.61 -1.74 -5.08
CA ALA A 27 11.84 -2.27 -4.50
C ALA A 27 11.87 -3.81 -4.46
N MET A 28 10.72 -4.46 -4.24
CA MET A 28 10.64 -5.89 -3.94
C MET A 28 9.87 -6.70 -5.00
N GLU A 29 9.19 -6.04 -5.95
CA GLU A 29 8.36 -6.66 -7.00
C GLU A 29 7.49 -7.82 -6.50
N PRO A 30 6.71 -7.64 -5.42
CA PRO A 30 6.20 -8.78 -4.65
C PRO A 30 4.99 -9.48 -5.30
N GLY A 31 4.42 -8.91 -6.35
CA GLY A 31 3.19 -9.40 -6.97
C GLY A 31 1.99 -9.26 -6.04
N GLU A 32 1.16 -10.31 -5.98
CA GLU A 32 -0.03 -10.38 -5.12
C GLU A 32 0.24 -11.21 -3.85
N PRO A 33 -0.35 -10.86 -2.71
CA PRO A 33 -0.16 -11.57 -1.45
C PRO A 33 -0.77 -12.97 -1.49
N ILE A 34 -0.25 -13.89 -0.68
CA ILE A 34 -0.85 -15.22 -0.47
C ILE A 34 -1.97 -15.20 0.57
N SER A 35 -1.93 -14.24 1.50
CA SER A 35 -3.04 -13.99 2.41
C SER A 35 -3.02 -12.57 2.97
N VAL A 36 -4.16 -12.10 3.44
CA VAL A 36 -4.30 -10.80 4.11
C VAL A 36 -5.26 -10.88 5.29
N SER A 37 -5.01 -10.07 6.31
CA SER A 37 -5.94 -9.82 7.42
C SER A 37 -5.86 -8.36 7.83
N ALA A 38 -6.96 -7.80 8.34
CA ALA A 38 -7.01 -6.42 8.78
C ALA A 38 -7.84 -6.26 10.06
N SER A 39 -7.55 -5.20 10.81
CA SER A 39 -8.27 -4.82 12.03
C SER A 39 -8.17 -3.31 12.27
N GLY A 40 -9.06 -2.76 13.08
CA GLY A 40 -9.11 -1.34 13.38
C GLY A 40 -10.53 -0.87 13.63
N GLY A 41 -10.75 0.44 13.48
CA GLY A 41 -12.03 1.06 13.70
C GLY A 41 -11.92 2.57 13.87
N ARG A 42 -12.94 3.14 14.49
CA ARG A 42 -12.97 4.53 14.93
C ARG A 42 -12.88 4.56 16.45
N PHE A 43 -11.83 5.18 16.97
CA PHE A 43 -11.56 5.23 18.40
C PHE A 43 -11.50 6.66 18.95
N VAL A 44 -11.33 7.67 18.09
CA VAL A 44 -11.11 9.06 18.49
C VAL A 44 -11.99 10.03 17.67
N ALA A 45 -12.15 9.81 16.36
CA ALA A 45 -12.85 10.74 15.49
C ALA A 45 -14.36 10.83 15.82
N ASP A 46 -14.79 11.97 16.36
CA ASP A 46 -16.20 12.31 16.64
C ASP A 46 -16.72 13.31 15.59
N ASP A 47 -16.97 12.79 14.39
CA ASP A 47 -17.42 13.56 13.24
C ASP A 47 -18.32 12.72 12.31
N ILE A 48 -18.74 13.33 11.20
CA ILE A 48 -19.65 12.73 10.21
C ILE A 48 -18.98 11.72 9.26
N SER A 49 -17.67 11.51 9.34
CA SER A 49 -17.00 10.47 8.54
C SER A 49 -17.57 9.09 8.87
N ASP A 50 -17.27 8.05 8.09
CA ASP A 50 -17.63 6.66 8.41
C ASP A 50 -16.49 5.66 8.13
N ILE A 51 -15.32 6.16 7.74
CA ILE A 51 -14.09 5.37 7.56
C ILE A 51 -13.34 5.18 8.90
N PRO A 52 -12.50 4.14 9.06
CA PRO A 52 -11.69 3.97 10.26
C PRO A 52 -10.68 5.12 10.44
N ASP A 53 -10.55 5.60 11.69
CA ASP A 53 -9.45 6.49 12.08
C ASP A 53 -8.17 5.73 12.42
N THR A 54 -8.28 4.43 12.67
CA THR A 54 -7.17 3.54 13.00
C THR A 54 -7.34 2.24 12.24
N MET A 55 -6.32 1.82 11.50
CA MET A 55 -6.36 0.60 10.69
C MET A 55 -4.99 -0.07 10.64
N THR A 56 -4.97 -1.39 10.78
CA THR A 56 -3.79 -2.22 10.57
C THR A 56 -4.13 -3.31 9.56
N VAL A 57 -3.27 -3.51 8.57
CA VAL A 57 -3.41 -4.58 7.57
C VAL A 57 -2.11 -5.34 7.45
N LEU A 58 -2.18 -6.65 7.58
CA LEU A 58 -1.06 -7.56 7.39
C LEU A 58 -1.27 -8.35 6.11
N TRP A 59 -0.36 -8.16 5.14
CA TRP A 59 -0.23 -9.00 3.96
C TRP A 59 0.94 -9.96 4.12
N GLU A 60 0.72 -11.22 3.75
CA GLU A 60 1.75 -12.25 3.69
C GLU A 60 2.14 -12.49 2.24
N TYR A 61 3.45 -12.50 1.96
CA TYR A 61 4.04 -12.85 0.68
C TYR A 61 5.01 -14.02 0.85
N PRO A 62 5.46 -14.67 -0.23
CA PRO A 62 6.57 -15.60 -0.14
C PRO A 62 7.84 -14.91 0.40
N GLY A 63 8.24 -15.28 1.63
CA GLY A 63 9.51 -14.85 2.23
C GLY A 63 9.47 -13.58 3.08
N PHE A 64 8.37 -12.82 3.08
CA PHE A 64 8.24 -11.64 3.95
C PHE A 64 6.76 -11.27 4.21
N THR A 65 6.55 -10.34 5.13
CA THR A 65 5.25 -9.75 5.41
C THR A 65 5.31 -8.25 5.22
N MET A 66 4.23 -7.66 4.72
CA MET A 66 4.05 -6.21 4.68
C MET A 66 2.94 -5.82 5.65
N ASN A 67 3.19 -4.81 6.48
CA ASN A 67 2.21 -4.33 7.45
C ASN A 67 1.92 -2.85 7.18
N TRP A 68 0.66 -2.52 6.92
CA TRP A 68 0.16 -1.15 6.90
C TRP A 68 -0.38 -0.81 8.27
N ILE A 69 0.11 0.29 8.85
CA ILE A 69 -0.41 0.83 10.10
C ILE A 69 -0.75 2.29 9.88
N HIS A 70 -2.00 2.63 10.15
CA HIS A 70 -2.54 3.97 9.99
C HIS A 70 -3.27 4.42 11.26
N THR A 71 -3.03 5.66 11.64
CA THR A 71 -3.72 6.38 12.72
C THR A 71 -3.89 7.83 12.28
N SER A 72 -5.14 8.29 12.13
CA SER A 72 -5.47 9.68 11.78
C SER A 72 -5.20 10.66 12.93
N CYS A 73 -5.20 10.17 14.17
CA CYS A 73 -5.26 11.01 15.37
C CYS A 73 -3.94 11.08 16.13
N ASN A 74 -2.96 10.27 15.73
CA ASN A 74 -1.59 10.32 16.24
C ASN A 74 -0.62 10.24 15.07
N SER A 75 0.06 11.34 14.81
CA SER A 75 1.06 11.42 13.76
C SER A 75 2.43 10.94 14.23
N TYR A 76 2.57 10.33 15.41
CA TYR A 76 3.88 9.88 15.90
C TYR A 76 4.34 8.65 15.11
N ASN A 77 5.60 8.66 14.65
CA ASN A 77 6.18 7.57 13.88
C ASN A 77 6.49 6.39 14.82
N PHE A 78 6.39 5.17 14.31
CA PHE A 78 6.69 3.96 15.06
C PHE A 78 8.20 3.77 15.39
N GLY A 79 9.03 4.78 15.13
CA GLY A 79 10.47 4.79 15.40
C GLY A 79 10.79 5.54 16.70
N PHE A 80 10.98 4.80 17.80
CA PHE A 80 11.56 5.29 19.05
C PHE A 80 12.81 6.16 18.76
N GLY A 81 12.70 7.49 18.87
CA GLY A 81 13.85 8.41 18.87
C GLY A 81 14.18 9.19 17.59
N GLY A 82 13.21 9.45 16.69
CA GLY A 82 13.42 10.42 15.60
C GLY A 82 13.41 11.89 16.06
N PRO A 83 13.98 12.84 15.28
CA PRO A 83 13.95 14.25 15.63
C PRO A 83 12.50 14.75 15.82
N PRO A 84 12.24 15.64 16.81
CA PRO A 84 10.89 16.10 17.14
C PRO A 84 10.13 16.77 15.98
N ASP A 85 10.84 17.23 14.96
CA ASP A 85 10.32 18.07 13.88
C ASP A 85 10.01 17.30 12.58
N CYS A 86 9.89 15.96 12.62
CA CYS A 86 9.47 15.20 11.45
C CYS A 86 8.00 15.51 11.10
N GLY A 87 7.84 16.51 10.24
CA GLY A 87 6.61 16.78 9.50
C GLY A 87 6.15 15.53 8.75
N ARG A 88 4.82 15.43 8.52
CA ARG A 88 4.12 14.39 7.76
C ARG A 88 4.82 13.00 7.75
N ARG A 89 4.47 12.16 8.72
CA ARG A 89 5.13 10.87 8.99
C ARG A 89 4.61 9.71 8.14
N LEU A 90 4.48 9.93 6.82
CA LEU A 90 4.23 8.87 5.86
C LEU A 90 5.58 8.27 5.47
N GLY A 91 5.68 6.95 5.39
CA GLY A 91 6.91 6.31 5.01
C GLY A 91 6.83 4.79 5.12
N VAL A 92 7.91 4.16 4.72
CA VAL A 92 8.06 2.71 4.67
C VAL A 92 9.29 2.31 5.48
N MET A 93 9.18 1.20 6.21
CA MET A 93 10.30 0.59 6.92
C MET A 93 10.55 -0.80 6.35
N PHE A 94 11.78 -1.02 5.89
CA PHE A 94 12.26 -2.33 5.45
C PHE A 94 13.15 -2.89 6.55
N HIS A 95 12.69 -3.97 7.19
CA HIS A 95 13.49 -4.68 8.18
C HIS A 95 14.23 -5.85 7.51
N GLY A 96 15.54 -5.70 7.39
CA GLY A 96 16.44 -6.72 6.87
C GLY A 96 17.26 -7.38 7.97
N THR A 97 18.04 -8.39 7.59
CA THR A 97 18.91 -9.12 8.54
C THR A 97 20.15 -8.33 8.98
N GLN A 98 20.53 -7.28 8.25
CA GLN A 98 21.72 -6.45 8.55
C GLN A 98 21.36 -5.06 9.10
N GLY A 99 20.11 -4.65 9.01
CA GLY A 99 19.67 -3.32 9.43
C GLY A 99 18.26 -3.01 8.96
N THR A 100 17.82 -1.79 9.25
CA THR A 100 16.51 -1.25 8.87
C THR A 100 16.71 -0.05 7.94
N LEU A 101 16.00 -0.04 6.81
CA LEU A 101 15.88 1.14 5.95
C LEU A 101 14.52 1.81 6.24
N MET A 102 14.54 3.07 6.64
CA MET A 102 13.37 3.94 6.70
C MET A 102 13.41 4.87 5.50
N SER A 103 12.32 4.95 4.74
CA SER A 103 12.29 5.78 3.53
C SER A 103 10.91 6.36 3.24
N ASP A 104 10.91 7.56 2.67
CA ASP A 104 9.86 8.05 1.77
C ASP A 104 10.50 8.35 0.39
N TYR A 105 9.83 9.10 -0.49
CA TYR A 105 10.38 9.45 -1.81
C TYR A 105 11.55 10.45 -1.79
N PHE A 106 11.73 11.19 -0.69
CA PHE A 106 12.69 12.30 -0.58
C PHE A 106 13.75 12.07 0.50
N TRP A 107 13.49 11.19 1.45
CA TRP A 107 14.34 10.93 2.59
C TRP A 107 14.54 9.44 2.82
N HIS A 108 15.76 9.07 3.18
CA HIS A 108 16.15 7.70 3.45
C HIS A 108 17.16 7.67 4.62
N GLN A 109 16.96 6.74 5.54
CA GLN A 109 17.89 6.48 6.63
C GLN A 109 18.09 4.97 6.79
N VAL A 110 19.36 4.57 6.78
CA VAL A 110 19.76 3.20 7.09
C VAL A 110 20.26 3.15 8.53
N VAL A 111 19.68 2.25 9.32
CA VAL A 111 20.09 1.97 10.69
C VAL A 111 20.67 0.56 10.74
N SER A 112 21.93 0.43 11.16
CA SER A 112 22.60 -0.87 11.24
C SER A 112 22.12 -1.71 12.43
N GLU A 113 22.02 -3.02 12.22
CA GLU A 113 21.91 -3.99 13.31
C GLU A 113 23.31 -4.24 13.89
N GLY A 114 23.67 -3.51 14.96
CA GLY A 114 25.03 -3.49 15.50
C GLY A 114 26.03 -2.89 14.49
N ASP A 115 27.15 -3.59 14.25
CA ASP A 115 28.18 -3.15 13.29
C ASP A 115 28.05 -3.84 11.91
N ARG A 116 26.89 -4.45 11.61
CA ARG A 116 26.70 -5.25 10.38
C ARG A 116 26.78 -4.46 9.08
N LEU A 117 26.61 -3.14 9.14
CA LEU A 117 26.70 -2.21 8.01
C LEU A 117 27.85 -1.19 8.18
N LYS A 118 28.87 -1.50 9.00
CA LYS A 118 30.00 -0.57 9.23
C LYS A 118 30.74 -0.15 7.95
N ASP A 119 30.80 -1.05 6.97
CA ASP A 119 31.45 -0.84 5.68
C ASP A 119 30.43 -0.58 4.55
N PHE A 120 29.16 -0.33 4.90
CA PHE A 120 28.11 -0.08 3.92
C PHE A 120 28.38 1.21 3.17
N GLN A 121 28.32 1.11 1.85
CA GLN A 121 28.28 2.26 0.95
C GLN A 121 26.95 2.22 0.23
N PRO A 122 26.19 3.34 0.22
CA PRO A 122 24.99 3.43 -0.59
C PRO A 122 25.28 3.06 -2.05
N PRO A 123 24.35 2.36 -2.73
CA PRO A 123 24.49 2.09 -4.15
C PRO A 123 24.56 3.42 -4.92
N ALA A 124 25.27 3.41 -6.05
CA ALA A 124 25.24 4.54 -6.97
C ALA A 124 23.81 4.75 -7.50
N GLU A 125 23.43 6.01 -7.72
CA GLU A 125 22.14 6.34 -8.32
C GLU A 125 22.02 5.71 -9.71
N SER A 126 21.00 4.87 -9.87
CA SER A 126 20.73 4.12 -11.11
C SER A 126 19.38 4.46 -11.75
N ILE A 127 18.50 5.10 -10.98
CA ILE A 127 17.15 5.46 -11.41
C ILE A 127 17.16 6.95 -11.81
N PRO A 128 16.81 7.29 -13.06
CA PRO A 128 16.77 8.68 -13.49
C PRO A 128 15.62 9.43 -12.81
N PRO A 129 15.77 10.76 -12.58
CA PRO A 129 14.67 11.58 -12.11
C PRO A 129 13.46 11.51 -13.04
N SER A 130 12.26 11.47 -12.47
CA SER A 130 11.03 11.50 -13.26
C SER A 130 10.94 12.81 -14.06
N PRO A 131 10.59 12.76 -15.35
CA PRO A 131 10.31 13.96 -16.14
C PRO A 131 8.96 14.62 -15.78
N GLY A 132 8.20 14.01 -14.87
CA GLY A 132 6.82 14.38 -14.53
C GLY A 132 5.79 13.52 -15.27
N HIS A 133 4.69 13.17 -14.58
CA HIS A 133 3.67 12.24 -15.10
C HIS A 133 3.05 12.71 -16.42
N GLU A 134 2.78 14.02 -16.56
CA GLU A 134 2.18 14.59 -17.76
C GLU A 134 3.13 14.48 -18.95
N ARG A 135 4.43 14.74 -18.72
CA ARG A 135 5.44 14.65 -19.77
C ARG A 135 5.65 13.20 -20.20
N GLU A 136 5.80 12.30 -19.23
CA GLU A 136 5.96 10.88 -19.49
C GLU A 136 4.76 10.32 -20.27
N PHE A 137 3.54 10.70 -19.91
CA PHE A 137 2.34 10.31 -20.65
C PHE A 137 2.38 10.76 -22.11
N LEU A 138 2.71 12.03 -22.37
CA LEU A 138 2.83 12.55 -23.75
C LEU A 138 3.90 11.83 -24.56
N ASP A 139 5.03 11.49 -23.92
CA ASP A 139 6.11 10.74 -24.56
C ASP A 139 5.71 9.30 -24.85
N ALA A 140 5.03 8.63 -23.92
CA ALA A 140 4.46 7.31 -24.13
C ALA A 140 3.47 7.27 -25.30
N VAL A 141 2.55 8.24 -25.39
CA VAL A 141 1.59 8.34 -26.51
C VAL A 141 2.32 8.49 -27.85
N LYS A 142 3.33 9.37 -27.92
CA LYS A 142 4.07 9.64 -29.16
C LYS A 142 4.96 8.48 -29.59
N THR A 143 5.67 7.90 -28.63
CA THR A 143 6.68 6.86 -28.90
C THR A 143 6.11 5.45 -28.90
N ARG A 144 4.89 5.27 -28.38
CA ARG A 144 4.26 3.98 -28.11
C ARG A 144 5.05 3.10 -27.14
N LYS A 145 5.91 3.70 -26.31
CA LYS A 145 6.59 3.02 -25.20
C LYS A 145 5.71 3.02 -23.97
N GLN A 146 5.81 1.95 -23.18
CA GLN A 146 5.11 1.82 -21.90
C GLN A 146 5.63 2.90 -20.91
N PRO A 147 4.77 3.71 -20.28
CA PRO A 147 5.17 4.60 -19.18
C PRO A 147 5.56 3.78 -17.94
N SER A 148 6.33 4.39 -17.04
CA SER A 148 6.75 3.75 -15.78
C SER A 148 5.55 3.35 -14.90
N CYS A 149 4.55 4.22 -14.79
CA CYS A 149 3.28 3.93 -14.10
C CYS A 149 2.27 3.22 -15.02
N SER A 150 2.54 1.96 -15.35
CA SER A 150 1.67 1.13 -16.21
C SER A 150 0.51 0.46 -15.46
N PHE A 151 -0.54 0.06 -16.20
CA PHE A 151 -1.61 -0.77 -15.63
C PHE A 151 -1.08 -2.12 -15.13
N GLU A 152 -0.24 -2.80 -15.92
CA GLU A 152 0.31 -4.12 -15.56
C GLU A 152 1.08 -4.08 -14.24
N TYR A 153 1.86 -3.01 -14.03
CA TYR A 153 2.55 -2.77 -12.76
C TYR A 153 1.58 -2.52 -11.61
N HIS A 154 0.55 -1.69 -11.83
CA HIS A 154 -0.34 -1.24 -10.76
C HIS A 154 -1.45 -2.24 -10.39
N VAL A 155 -1.81 -3.19 -11.27
CA VAL A 155 -2.84 -4.21 -11.00
C VAL A 155 -2.58 -5.00 -9.71
N PRO A 156 -1.42 -5.64 -9.49
CA PRO A 156 -1.16 -6.41 -8.26
C PRO A 156 -1.17 -5.53 -7.01
N LEU A 157 -0.73 -4.27 -7.12
CA LEU A 157 -0.81 -3.28 -6.04
C LEU A 157 -2.27 -2.97 -5.71
N ALA A 158 -3.09 -2.66 -6.72
CA ALA A 158 -4.51 -2.37 -6.54
C ALA A 158 -5.27 -3.58 -5.93
N ILE A 159 -5.00 -4.80 -6.40
CA ILE A 159 -5.57 -6.03 -5.83
C ILE A 159 -5.21 -6.11 -4.35
N THR A 160 -3.95 -5.89 -3.98
CA THR A 160 -3.46 -5.95 -2.60
C THR A 160 -4.19 -4.98 -1.68
N LEU A 161 -4.37 -3.73 -2.10
CA LEU A 161 -5.10 -2.72 -1.33
C LEU A 161 -6.57 -3.12 -1.14
N ASN A 162 -7.23 -3.56 -2.21
CA ASN A 162 -8.63 -3.97 -2.17
C ASN A 162 -8.83 -5.21 -1.29
N LEU A 163 -7.92 -6.19 -1.35
CA LEU A 163 -7.94 -7.35 -0.45
C LEU A 163 -7.79 -6.90 1.02
N GLY A 164 -6.94 -5.91 1.29
CA GLY A 164 -6.80 -5.31 2.62
C GLY A 164 -8.09 -4.65 3.12
N GLN A 165 -8.75 -3.88 2.25
CA GLN A 165 -10.04 -3.27 2.55
C GLN A 165 -11.14 -4.31 2.79
N ILE A 166 -11.24 -5.33 1.95
CA ILE A 166 -12.25 -6.40 2.10
C ILE A 166 -12.00 -7.21 3.38
N ALA A 167 -10.73 -7.49 3.71
CA ALA A 167 -10.38 -8.16 4.96
C ALA A 167 -10.83 -7.35 6.19
N PHE A 168 -10.76 -6.01 6.10
CA PHE A 168 -11.21 -5.11 7.13
C PHE A 168 -12.74 -5.10 7.24
N ASP A 169 -13.44 -4.88 6.12
CA ASP A 169 -14.90 -4.77 6.08
C ASP A 169 -15.59 -6.07 6.53
N THR A 170 -15.00 -7.22 6.20
CA THR A 170 -15.56 -8.55 6.54
C THR A 170 -15.06 -9.09 7.88
N GLY A 171 -13.98 -8.52 8.44
CA GLY A 171 -13.27 -9.08 9.60
C GLY A 171 -12.67 -10.47 9.35
N ARG A 172 -12.49 -10.87 8.08
CA ARG A 172 -11.97 -12.20 7.69
C ARG A 172 -10.49 -12.12 7.32
N LYS A 173 -9.76 -13.21 7.60
CA LYS A 173 -8.49 -13.47 6.94
C LYS A 173 -8.77 -14.06 5.56
N ILE A 174 -8.27 -13.42 4.51
CA ILE A 174 -8.42 -13.87 3.12
C ILE A 174 -7.20 -14.68 2.73
N ARG A 175 -7.40 -15.90 2.24
CA ARG A 175 -6.37 -16.67 1.51
C ARG A 175 -6.59 -16.47 0.01
N TRP A 176 -5.54 -16.11 -0.72
CA TRP A 176 -5.67 -15.64 -2.10
C TRP A 176 -4.98 -16.57 -3.09
N ASP A 177 -5.67 -16.89 -4.18
CA ASP A 177 -5.13 -17.59 -5.34
C ASP A 177 -4.95 -16.57 -6.48
N SER A 178 -3.75 -16.00 -6.59
CA SER A 178 -3.42 -14.98 -7.59
C SER A 178 -3.50 -15.49 -9.02
N LYS A 179 -3.31 -16.80 -9.26
CA LYS A 179 -3.44 -17.38 -10.61
C LYS A 179 -4.90 -17.46 -11.04
N ALA A 180 -5.78 -17.79 -10.10
CA ALA A 180 -7.22 -17.87 -10.36
C ALA A 180 -7.96 -16.54 -10.14
N GLY A 181 -7.31 -15.54 -9.53
CA GLY A 181 -7.90 -14.25 -9.20
C GLY A 181 -9.05 -14.35 -8.21
N ARG A 182 -8.94 -15.20 -7.18
CA ARG A 182 -10.02 -15.48 -6.23
C ARG A 182 -9.56 -15.82 -4.82
N ALA A 183 -10.43 -15.57 -3.85
CA ALA A 183 -10.32 -16.04 -2.48
C ALA A 183 -10.59 -17.55 -2.37
N ILE A 184 -9.77 -18.22 -1.56
CA ILE A 184 -9.84 -19.67 -1.37
C ILE A 184 -10.83 -20.00 -0.25
N GLY A 185 -11.97 -20.59 -0.63
CA GLY A 185 -12.91 -21.19 0.33
C GLY A 185 -13.83 -20.23 1.08
N ASP A 186 -13.88 -18.95 0.71
CA ASP A 186 -14.70 -17.94 1.37
C ASP A 186 -15.66 -17.26 0.38
N ARG A 187 -16.93 -17.71 0.38
CA ARG A 187 -17.97 -17.19 -0.53
C ARG A 187 -18.40 -15.76 -0.22
N GLU A 188 -18.24 -15.33 1.03
CA GLU A 188 -18.62 -13.97 1.46
C GLU A 188 -17.59 -12.98 0.91
N VAL A 189 -16.30 -13.30 1.09
CA VAL A 189 -15.19 -12.54 0.49
C VAL A 189 -15.27 -12.54 -1.04
N GLU A 190 -15.52 -13.70 -1.67
CA GLU A 190 -15.68 -13.78 -3.13
C GLU A 190 -16.77 -12.86 -3.67
N ARG A 191 -17.87 -12.70 -2.91
CA ARG A 191 -18.94 -11.78 -3.28
C ARG A 191 -18.52 -10.32 -3.12
N ALA A 192 -17.75 -10.01 -2.08
CA ALA A 192 -17.25 -8.66 -1.82
C ALA A 192 -16.22 -8.17 -2.86
N LEU A 193 -15.53 -9.08 -3.54
CA LEU A 193 -14.64 -8.75 -4.67
C LEU A 193 -15.40 -8.19 -5.89
N GLN A 194 -16.70 -8.47 -6.00
CA GLN A 194 -17.50 -8.05 -7.14
C GLN A 194 -18.32 -6.80 -6.80
N PRO A 195 -18.12 -5.68 -7.51
CA PRO A 195 -18.92 -4.48 -7.27
C PRO A 195 -20.38 -4.69 -7.71
N ASN A 196 -21.31 -4.13 -6.94
CA ASN A 196 -22.71 -4.08 -7.32
C ASN A 196 -22.94 -2.94 -8.33
N TYR A 197 -22.99 -3.28 -9.62
CA TYR A 197 -23.26 -2.29 -10.66
C TYR A 197 -24.69 -1.75 -10.59
N ARG A 198 -24.83 -0.42 -10.55
CA ARG A 198 -26.13 0.26 -10.63
C ARG A 198 -26.78 -0.04 -11.99
N LYS A 199 -28.02 -0.56 -12.00
CA LYS A 199 -28.77 -0.77 -13.25
C LYS A 199 -28.91 0.54 -14.06
N PRO A 200 -28.83 0.51 -15.40
CA PRO A 200 -28.71 -0.67 -16.27
C PRO A 200 -27.26 -1.14 -16.54
N TRP A 201 -26.27 -0.53 -15.89
CA TRP A 201 -24.86 -0.81 -16.13
C TRP A 201 -24.47 -2.22 -15.69
N LYS A 202 -23.62 -2.88 -16.47
CA LYS A 202 -23.07 -4.21 -16.21
C LYS A 202 -21.63 -4.24 -16.73
N LEU A 203 -20.76 -5.03 -16.10
CA LEU A 203 -19.47 -5.37 -16.70
C LEU A 203 -19.74 -6.20 -17.97
N PRO A 204 -19.12 -5.86 -19.12
CA PRO A 204 -19.18 -6.70 -20.32
C PRO A 204 -18.69 -8.13 -20.02
N ALA A 205 -19.29 -9.10 -20.69
CA ALA A 205 -18.91 -10.51 -20.59
C ALA A 205 -17.58 -10.79 -21.30
#